data_AF-A0A7U9XGD9-F1
#
_entry.id   AF-A0A7U9XGD9-F1
#
_cell.length_a   1.000
_cell.length_b   1.000
_cell.length_c   1.000
_cell.angle_alpha   90.00
_cell.angle_beta   90.00
_cell.angle_gamma   90.00
#
_symmetry.space_group_name_H-M   'P 1'
#
loop_
_entity.id
_entity.type
_entity.pdbx_description
1 polymer ?
#
loop_
_entity_poly.entity_id
_entity_poly.type
_entity_poly.pdbx_seq_one_letter_code
_entity_poly.pdbx_strand_id
1 'polypeptide(L)'
;MIFLGDGVPVYKEKLGELLEVPYSFAPAHMNRQRAAAFGFLALQYFREGKYVTAEEHTPEYLRMSQAERTKGKGKTYGTDQGNDAGGCGSGK
;
A
#
# COMPACT_ATOMS: atom_id res chain seq x y z
N MET A 1 -4.51 11.71 27.77
CA MET A 1 -4.36 11.07 26.44
C MET A 1 -2.96 10.50 26.29
N ILE A 2 -2.75 9.40 25.55
CA ILE A 2 -1.41 8.82 25.30
C ILE A 2 -1.09 8.90 23.81
N PHE A 3 0.06 9.50 23.47
CA PHE A 3 0.55 9.57 22.09
C PHE A 3 1.51 8.41 21.78
N LEU A 4 1.39 7.86 20.56
CA LEU A 4 2.10 6.68 20.08
C LEU A 4 2.41 6.83 18.58
N GLY A 5 3.50 6.20 18.10
CA GLY A 5 3.82 6.05 16.69
C GLY A 5 4.90 7.01 16.19
N ASP A 6 5.16 6.93 14.89
CA ASP A 6 6.34 7.57 14.26
C ASP A 6 6.26 9.11 14.24
N GLY A 7 5.06 9.68 14.41
CA GLY A 7 4.89 11.12 14.55
C GLY A 7 5.32 11.66 15.91
N VAL A 8 5.42 10.82 16.95
CA VAL A 8 5.72 11.28 18.32
C VAL A 8 7.11 11.93 18.42
N PRO A 9 8.21 11.32 17.93
CA PRO A 9 9.52 11.95 17.98
C PRO A 9 9.60 13.27 17.18
N VAL A 10 8.84 13.38 16.09
CA VAL A 10 8.83 14.54 15.20
C VAL A 10 8.09 15.73 15.80
N TYR A 11 6.96 15.48 16.48
CA TYR A 11 6.08 16.55 16.96
C TYR A 11 6.11 16.76 18.47
N LYS A 12 7.00 16.07 19.20
CA LYS A 12 7.04 16.08 20.67
C LYS A 12 7.07 17.49 21.27
N GLU A 13 7.93 18.35 20.73
CA GLU A 13 8.12 19.73 21.19
C GLU A 13 6.87 20.57 20.92
N LYS A 14 6.40 20.55 19.67
CA LYS A 14 5.18 21.26 19.25
C LYS A 14 3.93 20.80 20.01
N LEU A 15 3.83 19.52 20.37
CA LEU A 15 2.74 19.01 21.21
C LEU A 15 2.81 19.59 22.63
N GLY A 16 4.00 19.79 23.18
CA GLY A 16 4.15 20.39 24.52
C GLY A 16 3.88 21.89 24.56
N GLU A 17 4.07 22.59 23.45
CA GLU A 17 3.74 24.02 23.34
C GLU A 17 2.23 24.27 23.16
N LEU A 18 1.54 23.36 22.45
CA LEU A 18 0.16 23.58 22.01
C LEU A 18 -0.91 22.88 22.86
N LEU A 19 -0.57 21.81 23.58
CA LEU A 19 -1.54 21.05 24.37
C LEU A 19 -1.68 21.61 25.79
N GLU A 20 -2.88 22.07 26.11
CA GLU A 20 -3.24 22.53 27.45
C GLU A 20 -3.88 21.43 28.32
N VAL A 21 -4.16 20.26 27.74
CA VAL A 21 -4.80 19.13 28.42
C VAL A 21 -3.76 18.09 28.88
N PRO A 22 -4.03 17.31 29.95
CA PRO A 22 -3.10 16.27 30.39
C PRO A 22 -2.83 15.19 29.32
N TYR A 23 -1.56 15.04 28.96
CA TYR A 23 -1.09 14.04 27.99
C TYR A 23 0.18 13.32 28.46
N SER A 24 0.47 12.20 27.81
CA SER A 24 1.70 11.43 28.03
C SER A 24 2.13 10.71 26.74
N PHE A 25 3.35 10.20 26.71
CA PHE A 25 3.90 9.45 25.59
C PHE A 25 4.06 7.98 25.94
N ALA A 26 3.83 7.10 24.98
CA ALA A 26 4.05 5.67 25.15
C ALA A 26 5.52 5.37 25.54
N PRO A 27 5.77 4.45 26.48
CA PRO A 27 7.11 4.00 26.84
C PRO A 27 7.89 3.49 25.63
N ALA A 28 9.23 3.58 25.66
CA ALA A 28 10.07 3.22 24.51
C ALA A 28 9.86 1.79 23.98
N HIS A 29 9.53 0.82 24.83
CA HIS A 29 9.27 -0.57 24.43
C HIS A 29 7.84 -0.81 23.93
N MET A 30 6.97 0.21 23.99
CA MET A 30 5.58 0.20 23.52
C MET A 30 5.30 1.31 22.52
N ASN A 31 6.30 2.07 22.08
CA ASN A 31 6.13 3.24 21.23
C ASN A 31 5.95 2.91 19.73
N ARG A 32 5.81 1.63 19.38
CA ARG A 32 5.56 1.12 18.02
C ARG A 32 4.43 0.09 17.97
N GLN A 33 3.94 -0.17 16.76
CA GLN A 33 2.97 -1.21 16.49
C GLN A 33 3.52 -2.59 16.91
N ARG A 34 2.74 -3.34 17.69
CA ARG A 34 3.09 -4.71 18.14
C ARG A 34 1.97 -5.68 17.83
N ALA A 35 2.31 -6.84 17.26
CA ALA A 35 1.35 -7.88 16.93
C ALA A 35 0.52 -8.32 18.15
N ALA A 36 1.18 -8.47 19.29
CA ALA A 36 0.54 -8.89 20.53
C ALA A 36 -0.50 -7.87 21.08
N ALA A 37 -0.47 -6.58 20.70
CA ALA A 37 -1.44 -5.61 21.21
C ALA A 37 -2.83 -5.76 20.57
N PHE A 38 -2.91 -6.22 19.32
CA PHE A 38 -4.18 -6.39 18.62
C PHE A 38 -4.64 -7.84 18.55
N GLY A 39 -3.87 -8.81 19.06
CA GLY A 39 -4.27 -10.22 19.05
C GLY A 39 -5.62 -10.49 19.72
N PHE A 40 -5.92 -9.81 20.83
CA PHE A 40 -7.23 -9.91 21.49
C PHE A 40 -8.37 -9.39 20.60
N LEU A 41 -8.16 -8.24 19.95
CA LEU A 41 -9.12 -7.67 19.01
C LEU A 41 -9.31 -8.57 17.79
N ALA A 42 -8.23 -9.19 17.28
CA ALA A 42 -8.29 -10.13 16.17
C ALA A 42 -9.13 -11.36 16.52
N LEU A 43 -9.00 -11.89 17.74
CA LEU A 43 -9.84 -12.99 18.22
C LEU A 43 -11.32 -12.60 18.31
N GLN A 44 -11.61 -11.37 18.76
CA GLN A 44 -12.97 -10.85 18.76
C GLN A 44 -13.53 -10.75 17.33
N TYR A 45 -12.78 -10.16 16.40
CA TYR A 45 -13.20 -10.03 15.01
C TYR A 45 -13.42 -11.38 14.34
N PHE A 46 -12.55 -12.35 14.63
CA PHE A 46 -12.73 -13.71 14.14
C PHE A 46 -14.04 -14.33 14.61
N ARG A 47 -14.40 -14.16 15.89
CA ARG A 47 -15.69 -14.61 16.45
C ARG A 47 -16.90 -13.90 15.84
N GLU A 48 -16.73 -12.64 15.49
CA GLU A 48 -17.75 -11.82 14.82
C GLU A 48 -17.84 -12.10 13.30
N GLY A 49 -17.04 -13.03 12.75
CA GLY A 49 -16.98 -13.31 11.32
C GLY A 49 -16.31 -12.22 10.48
N LYS A 50 -15.62 -11.27 11.11
CA LYS A 50 -14.93 -10.14 10.48
C LYS A 50 -13.50 -10.51 10.10
N TYR A 51 -13.35 -11.41 9.14
CA TYR A 51 -12.06 -11.80 8.59
C TYR A 51 -12.16 -12.02 7.08
N VAL A 52 -11.01 -12.02 6.42
CA VAL A 52 -10.87 -12.31 4.98
C VAL A 52 -10.08 -13.62 4.86
N THR A 53 -10.40 -14.43 3.86
CA THR A 53 -9.64 -15.68 3.64
C THR A 53 -8.21 -15.38 3.19
N ALA A 54 -7.30 -16.35 3.35
CA ALA A 54 -5.91 -16.15 2.95
C ALA A 54 -5.75 -15.89 1.44
N GLU A 55 -6.64 -16.45 0.62
CA GLU A 55 -6.65 -16.26 -0.84
C GLU A 55 -7.09 -14.85 -1.24
N GLU A 56 -8.09 -14.31 -0.53
CA GLU A 56 -8.62 -12.96 -0.76
C GLU A 56 -7.77 -11.85 -0.14
N HIS A 57 -6.82 -12.20 0.75
CA HIS A 57 -5.92 -11.25 1.39
C HIS A 57 -4.81 -10.82 0.41
N THR A 58 -5.18 -10.05 -0.61
CA THR A 58 -4.26 -9.47 -1.59
C THR A 58 -3.90 -8.04 -1.22
N PRO A 59 -2.61 -7.65 -1.23
CA PRO A 59 -2.24 -6.26 -1.03
C PRO A 59 -2.84 -5.39 -2.13
N GLU A 60 -3.53 -4.32 -1.74
CA GLU A 60 -3.98 -3.31 -2.69
C GLU A 60 -2.77 -2.46 -3.09
N TYR A 61 -2.18 -2.77 -4.23
CA TYR A 61 -1.01 -2.05 -4.72
C TYR A 61 -1.42 -0.80 -5.50
N LEU A 62 -0.99 0.38 -5.03
CA LEU A 62 -1.09 1.64 -5.79
C LEU A 62 -0.28 1.61 -7.11
N ARG A 63 0.63 0.64 -7.26
CA ARG A 63 1.42 0.41 -8.48
C ARG A 63 1.34 -1.05 -8.88
N MET A 64 1.17 -1.31 -10.17
CA MET A 64 1.18 -2.65 -10.75
C MET A 64 2.37 -3.49 -10.26
N SER A 65 2.09 -4.74 -9.88
CA SER A 65 3.08 -5.64 -9.30
C SER A 65 4.18 -6.02 -10.31
N GLN A 66 5.37 -6.41 -9.82
CA GLN A 66 6.46 -6.86 -10.70
C GLN A 66 6.10 -8.14 -11.47
N ALA A 67 5.26 -9.00 -10.88
CA ALA A 67 4.78 -10.23 -11.50
C ALA A 67 3.91 -9.91 -12.73
N GLU A 68 3.02 -8.92 -12.63
CA GLU A 68 2.19 -8.46 -13.75
C GLU A 68 3.02 -7.79 -14.86
N ARG A 69 4.02 -6.98 -14.50
CA ARG A 69 4.96 -6.38 -15.47
C ARG A 69 5.73 -7.41 -16.27
N THR A 70 6.15 -8.50 -15.62
CA THR A 70 6.90 -9.57 -16.30
C THR A 70 5.97 -10.45 -17.15
N LYS A 71 4.73 -10.70 -16.69
CA LYS A 71 3.68 -11.38 -17.49
C LYS A 71 3.28 -10.59 -18.75
N GLY A 72 3.27 -9.26 -18.68
CA GLY A 72 3.02 -8.39 -19.84
C GLY A 72 4.13 -8.40 -20.90
N LYS A 73 5.39 -8.68 -20.51
CA LYS A 73 6.53 -8.79 -21.44
C LYS A 73 6.52 -10.06 -22.31
N GLY A 74 5.61 -11.00 -22.05
CA GLY A 74 5.43 -12.23 -22.83
C GLY A 74 4.42 -12.14 -23.98
N LYS A 75 3.75 -11.00 -24.20
CA LYS A 75 2.75 -10.81 -25.27
C LYS A 75 3.05 -9.66 -26.22
N THR A 76 4.28 -9.58 -26.71
CA THR A 76 4.59 -8.84 -27.95
C THR A 76 5.33 -9.76 -28.91
N TYR A 77 4.57 -10.63 -29.59
CA TYR A 77 4.99 -11.24 -30.86
C TYR A 77 4.07 -10.68 -31.94
N GLY A 78 4.70 -10.09 -32.96
CA GLY A 78 4.07 -9.14 -33.87
C GLY A 78 3.14 -9.73 -34.92
N THR A 79 2.51 -8.80 -35.63
CA THR A 79 2.06 -8.98 -37.00
C THR A 79 2.68 -7.86 -37.82
N ASP A 80 3.85 -8.17 -38.35
CA ASP A 80 4.32 -7.63 -39.63
C ASP A 80 3.39 -8.24 -40.70
N GLN A 81 2.49 -7.45 -41.26
CA GLN A 81 1.89 -7.74 -42.55
C GLN A 81 2.17 -6.54 -43.44
N GLY A 82 3.22 -6.67 -44.24
CA GLY A 82 3.42 -5.86 -45.42
C GLY A 82 2.18 -5.93 -46.32
N ASN A 83 1.82 -4.78 -46.88
CA ASN A 83 1.07 -4.76 -48.12
C ASN A 83 1.76 -3.78 -49.06
N ASP A 84 2.61 -4.35 -49.91
CA ASP A 84 3.15 -3.71 -51.09
C ASP A 84 2.01 -3.53 -52.10
N ALA A 85 1.53 -2.30 -52.25
CA ALA A 85 0.79 -1.89 -53.44
C ALA A 85 1.40 -0.57 -53.93
N GLY A 86 2.26 -0.68 -54.94
CA GLY A 86 2.86 0.44 -55.64
C GLY A 86 1.80 1.34 -56.29
N GLY A 87 2.06 2.64 -56.23
CA GLY A 87 1.27 3.67 -56.91
C GLY A 87 2.17 4.85 -57.26
N CYS A 88 2.86 4.72 -58.40
CA CYS A 88 3.51 5.83 -59.11
C CYS A 88 2.43 6.81 -59.63
N GLY A 89 2.63 8.12 -59.43
CA GLY A 89 1.67 9.13 -59.89
C GLY A 89 2.11 10.58 -59.66
N SER A 90 3.04 11.02 -60.50
CA SER A 90 3.37 12.39 -60.93
C SER A 90 2.47 13.58 -60.49
N GLY A 91 3.14 14.64 -60.01
CA GLY A 91 3.20 15.96 -60.66
C GLY A 91 1.91 16.79 -60.81
N LYS A 92 1.91 17.95 -60.15
CA LYS A 92 1.53 19.22 -60.76
C LYS A 92 2.64 20.22 -60.53
#